data_AF-A0A2H9LSY6-F1
#
_entry.id   AF-A0A2H9LSY6-F1
#
_cell.length_a   1.000
_cell.length_b   1.000
_cell.length_c   1.000
_cell.angle_alpha   90.00
_cell.angle_beta   90.00
_cell.angle_gamma   90.00
#
_symmetry.space_group_name_H-M   'P 1'
#
loop_
_entity.id
_entity.type
_entity.pdbx_description
1 polymer ?
#
loop_
_entity_poly.entity_id
_entity_poly.type
_entity_poly.pdbx_seq_one_letter_code
_entity_poly.pdbx_strand_id
1 'polypeptide(L)'
;MNYYRKRTIKTLVILLLVFVAVFFAAYAQFKNGTLIFDLGMPNGIENLIVMFFSIAAIVKIVFEISRVESNKDFKKRVKLEAI
;
A
#
# COMPACT_ATOMS: atom_id res chain seq x y z
N MET A 1 -10.47 15.99 -12.89
CA MET A 1 -9.42 15.64 -11.90
C MET A 1 -9.84 14.61 -10.84
N ASN A 2 -11.10 14.54 -10.37
CA ASN A 2 -11.52 13.55 -9.36
C ASN A 2 -11.51 12.08 -9.83
N TYR A 3 -11.84 11.80 -11.09
CA TYR A 3 -11.92 10.41 -11.60
C TYR A 3 -10.54 9.72 -11.66
N TYR A 4 -9.50 10.45 -12.05
CA TYR A 4 -8.13 9.93 -12.09
C TYR A 4 -7.60 9.60 -10.69
N ARG A 5 -7.86 10.45 -9.68
CA ARG A 5 -7.41 10.20 -8.29
C ARG A 5 -8.04 8.95 -7.66
N LYS A 6 -9.34 8.76 -7.83
CA LYS A 6 -10.04 7.58 -7.29
C LYS A 6 -9.55 6.28 -7.92
N ARG A 7 -9.21 6.32 -9.22
CA ARG A 7 -8.57 5.21 -9.93
C ARG A 7 -7.16 4.96 -9.40
N THR A 8 -6.36 6.01 -9.18
CA THR A 8 -5.01 5.89 -8.58
C THR A 8 -5.05 5.24 -7.20
N ILE A 9 -5.98 5.61 -6.32
CA ILE A 9 -6.11 4.99 -4.99
C ILE A 9 -6.45 3.50 -5.13
N LYS A 10 -7.41 3.13 -6.00
CA LYS A 10 -7.74 1.73 -6.26
C LYS A 10 -6.52 0.94 -6.77
N THR A 11 -5.77 1.50 -7.71
CA THR A 11 -4.54 0.86 -8.21
C THR A 11 -3.50 0.72 -7.11
N LEU A 12 -3.31 1.73 -6.25
CA LEU A 12 -2.38 1.67 -5.12
C LEU A 12 -2.79 0.60 -4.09
N VAL A 13 -4.08 0.45 -3.82
CA VAL A 13 -4.59 -0.59 -2.92
C VAL A 13 -4.39 -1.98 -3.53
N ILE A 14 -4.63 -2.17 -4.82
CA ILE A 14 -4.36 -3.44 -5.50
C ILE A 14 -2.86 -3.75 -5.46
N LEU A 15 -2.01 -2.76 -5.74
CA LEU A 15 -0.56 -2.90 -5.66
C LEU A 15 -0.12 -3.28 -4.25
N LEU A 16 -0.71 -2.67 -3.22
CA LEU A 16 -0.46 -3.00 -1.81
C LEU A 16 -0.81 -4.46 -1.50
N LEU A 17 -1.95 -4.96 -1.98
CA LEU A 17 -2.34 -6.36 -1.79
C LEU A 17 -1.33 -7.32 -2.44
N VAL A 18 -0.82 -6.98 -3.63
CA VAL A 18 0.24 -7.77 -4.29
C VAL A 18 1.52 -7.76 -3.45
N PHE A 19 1.98 -6.59 -2.98
CA PHE A 19 3.17 -6.50 -2.13
C PHE A 19 3.04 -7.28 -0.83
N VAL A 20 1.87 -7.23 -0.19
CA VAL A 20 1.58 -8.00 1.03
C VAL A 20 1.62 -9.50 0.75
N ALA A 21 1.04 -9.97 -0.35
CA ALA A 21 1.10 -11.38 -0.74
C ALA A 21 2.55 -11.84 -0.98
N VAL A 22 3.36 -11.03 -1.67
CA VAL A 22 4.79 -11.30 -1.89
C VAL A 22 5.55 -11.32 -0.58
N PHE A 23 5.24 -10.40 0.35
CA PHE A 23 5.84 -10.37 1.69
C PHE A 23 5.52 -11.63 2.50
N PHE A 24 4.27 -12.09 2.52
CA PHE A 24 3.91 -13.33 3.20
C PHE A 24 4.59 -14.55 2.57
N ALA A 25 4.69 -14.60 1.25
CA ALA A 25 5.40 -15.67 0.55
C ALA A 25 6.90 -15.68 0.87
N ALA A 26 7.54 -14.50 0.93
CA ALA A 26 8.93 -14.35 1.33
C ALA A 26 9.15 -14.73 2.81
N TYR A 27 8.25 -14.31 3.70
CA TYR A 27 8.31 -14.64 5.13
C TYR A 27 8.12 -16.14 5.39
N ALA A 28 7.18 -16.79 4.69
CA ALA A 28 6.96 -18.22 4.80
C ALA A 28 8.20 -19.03 4.34
N GLN A 29 8.87 -18.58 3.27
CA GLN A 29 10.13 -19.18 2.81
C GLN A 29 11.26 -18.97 3.82
N PHE A 30 11.40 -17.77 4.36
CA PHE A 30 12.38 -17.48 5.42
C PHE A 30 12.19 -18.41 6.64
N LYS A 31 10.93 -18.67 7.03
CA LYS A 31 10.62 -19.54 8.16
C LYS A 31 10.85 -21.03 7.87
N ASN A 32 10.51 -21.49 6.66
CA ASN A 32 10.58 -22.92 6.31
C ASN A 32 11.94 -23.35 5.73
N GLY A 33 12.87 -22.40 5.50
CA GLY A 33 14.18 -22.68 4.92
C GLY A 33 14.13 -23.18 3.46
N THR A 34 12.97 -23.08 2.80
CA THR A 34 12.74 -23.57 1.44
C THR A 34 12.83 -22.43 0.42
N LEU A 35 13.72 -22.59 -0.56
CA LEU A 35 13.93 -21.67 -1.68
C LEU A 35 13.02 -22.07 -2.84
N ILE A 36 11.75 -21.65 -2.83
CA ILE A 36 10.83 -21.91 -3.95
C ILE A 36 10.90 -20.77 -4.97
N PHE A 37 11.31 -19.58 -4.54
CA PHE A 37 11.64 -18.45 -5.40
C PHE A 37 13.14 -18.15 -5.31
N ASP A 38 13.96 -18.83 -6.11
CA ASP A 38 15.35 -18.44 -6.38
C ASP A 38 15.39 -17.23 -7.33
N LEU A 39 14.63 -16.18 -6.99
CA LEU A 39 14.54 -14.92 -7.73
C LEU A 39 15.74 -14.00 -7.47
N GLY A 40 16.85 -14.53 -6.95
CA GLY A 40 18.03 -13.75 -6.57
C GLY A 40 17.77 -12.78 -5.41
N MET A 41 16.71 -12.98 -4.63
CA MET A 41 16.44 -12.16 -3.45
C MET A 41 17.43 -12.54 -2.34
N PRO A 42 18.27 -11.61 -1.85
CA PRO A 42 19.22 -11.91 -0.78
C PRO A 42 18.48 -12.46 0.45
N ASN A 43 18.94 -13.61 0.95
CA ASN A 43 18.34 -14.42 2.03
C ASN A 43 18.43 -13.78 3.43
N GLY A 44 18.58 -12.45 3.50
CA GLY A 44 18.79 -11.71 4.74
C GLY A 44 17.49 -11.18 5.34
N ILE A 45 17.45 -11.10 6.67
CA ILE A 45 16.40 -10.38 7.44
C ILE A 45 16.24 -8.94 6.93
N GLU A 46 17.32 -8.34 6.44
CA GLU A 46 17.36 -7.02 5.81
C GLU A 46 16.34 -6.87 4.68
N ASN A 47 16.13 -7.91 3.87
CA ASN A 47 15.22 -7.85 2.73
C ASN A 47 13.76 -7.83 3.21
N LEU A 48 13.43 -8.59 4.25
CA LEU A 48 12.12 -8.51 4.92
C LEU A 48 11.89 -7.11 5.53
N ILE A 49 12.92 -6.51 6.12
CA ILE A 49 12.84 -5.15 6.66
C ILE A 49 12.55 -4.14 5.54
N VAL A 50 13.25 -4.20 4.41
CA VAL A 50 13.04 -3.30 3.26
C VAL A 50 11.63 -3.48 2.68
N MET A 51 11.16 -4.72 2.54
CA MET A 51 9.80 -4.99 2.08
C MET A 51 8.75 -4.44 3.05
N PHE A 52 8.96 -4.57 4.36
CA PHE A 52 8.07 -4.00 5.37
C PHE A 52 8.01 -2.47 5.28
N PHE A 53 9.17 -1.80 5.17
CA PHE A 53 9.21 -0.35 4.97
C PHE A 53 8.52 0.09 3.67
N SER A 54 8.65 -0.70 2.60
CA SER A 54 7.98 -0.43 1.31
C SER A 54 6.46 -0.50 1.45
N ILE A 55 5.94 -1.51 2.16
CA ILE A 55 4.51 -1.63 2.48
C ILE A 55 4.05 -0.45 3.33
N ALA A 56 4.78 -0.11 4.39
CA ALA A 56 4.44 1.00 5.28
C ALA A 56 4.40 2.36 4.54
N ALA A 57 5.32 2.58 3.60
CA ALA A 57 5.36 3.78 2.77
C ALA A 57 4.11 3.88 1.88
N ILE A 58 3.70 2.80 1.20
CA ILE A 58 2.50 2.78 0.37
C ILE A 58 1.25 3.02 1.22
N VAL A 59 1.14 2.39 2.40
CA VAL A 59 0.02 2.62 3.33
C VAL A 59 -0.06 4.10 3.73
N LYS A 60 1.06 4.73 4.07
CA LYS A 60 1.11 6.16 4.41
C LYS A 60 0.62 7.04 3.27
N ILE A 61 1.10 6.78 2.04
CA ILE A 61 0.68 7.52 0.85
C ILE A 61 -0.83 7.38 0.62
N VAL A 62 -1.35 6.15 0.68
CA VAL A 62 -2.79 5.88 0.51
C VAL A 62 -3.61 6.59 1.59
N PHE A 63 -3.17 6.55 2.84
CA PHE A 63 -3.85 7.22 3.95
C PHE A 63 -3.87 8.74 3.77
N GLU A 64 -2.75 9.34 3.37
CA GLU A 64 -2.64 10.78 3.17
C GLU A 64 -3.52 11.28 2.02
N ILE A 65 -3.52 10.55 0.90
CA ILE A 65 -4.41 10.84 -0.24
C ILE A 65 -5.88 10.73 0.20
N SER A 66 -6.24 9.68 0.94
CA SER A 66 -7.61 9.44 1.42
C SER A 66 -8.07 10.52 2.42
N ARG A 67 -7.18 10.95 3.32
CA ARG A 67 -7.45 12.03 4.29
C ARG A 67 -7.70 13.37 3.59
N VAL A 68 -6.92 13.69 2.56
CA VAL A 68 -7.11 14.91 1.76
C VAL A 68 -8.45 14.87 1.01
N GLU A 69 -8.88 13.71 0.53
CA GLU A 69 -10.16 13.54 -0.17
C GLU A 69 -11.35 13.69 0.79
N SER A 70 -11.31 13.01 1.94
CA SER A 70 -12.34 13.14 2.99
C SER A 70 -12.53 14.60 3.44
N ASN A 71 -11.45 15.35 3.63
CA ASN A 71 -11.52 16.74 4.09
C ASN A 71 -12.09 17.69 3.01
N LYS A 72 -11.84 17.40 1.73
CA LYS A 72 -12.43 18.16 0.60
C LYS A 72 -13.92 17.87 0.43
N ASP A 73 -14.31 16.61 0.53
CA ASP A 73 -15.71 16.19 0.44
C ASP A 73 -16.52 16.75 1.63
N PHE A 74 -15.94 16.74 2.83
CA PHE A 74 -16.52 17.36 4.02
C PHE A 74 -16.76 18.86 3.83
N LYS A 75 -15.73 19.63 3.42
CA LYS A 75 -15.89 21.07 3.13
C LYS A 75 -16.95 21.35 2.06
N LYS A 76 -17.08 20.49 1.05
CA LYS A 76 -18.08 20.65 -0.01
C LYS A 76 -19.50 20.44 0.51
N ARG A 77 -19.72 19.47 1.41
CA ARG A 77 -21.03 19.23 2.05
C ARG A 77 -21.43 20.37 2.97
N VAL A 78 -20.52 20.81 3.86
CA VAL A 78 -20.78 21.94 4.77
C VAL A 78 -21.12 23.23 4.02
N LYS A 79 -20.49 23.47 2.85
CA LYS A 79 -20.81 24.65 2.02
C LYS A 79 -22.16 24.55 1.31
N LEU A 80 -22.67 23.34 1.06
CA LEU A 80 -23.98 23.11 0.43
C LEU A 80 -25.13 23.19 1.44
N GLU A 81 -24.89 22.90 2.71
CA GLU A 81 -25.89 23.04 3.79
C GLU A 81 -26.02 24.47 4.33
N ALA A 82 -25.16 25.39 3.88
CA ALA A 82 -25.13 26.79 4.30
C ALA A 82 -25.88 27.75 3.35
N ILE A 83 -26.57 27.23 2.34
CA ILE A 83 -27.43 27.95 1.38
C ILE A 83 -28.84 27.41 1.53
#